data_AF-A0A9P7FTD2-F1
#
_entry.id   AF-A0A9P7FTD2-F1
#
_cell.length_a   1.000
_cell.length_b   1.000
_cell.length_c   1.000
_cell.angle_alpha   90.00
_cell.angle_beta   90.00
_cell.angle_gamma   90.00
#
_symmetry.space_group_name_H-M   'P 1'
#
loop_
_entity.id
_entity.type
_entity.pdbx_description
1 polymer ?
#
loop_
_entity_poly.entity_id
_entity_poly.type
_entity_poly.pdbx_seq_one_letter_code
_entity_poly.pdbx_strand_id
1 'polypeptide(L)'
;MDSMTTTQLDHVADQSKAILSRMATIKPKTLGSVTGGPYLNFFFPNYISPKHAFATVGEFNDHIRWLLMLFCTEKFTESVLCRFPRNAAIRFAHADLLPRNIIVNGSTVTGIIDWATAGF
;
A
#
# COMPACT_ATOMS: atom_id res chain seq x y z
N MET A 1 18.38 7.38 -11.71
CA MET A 1 17.60 8.43 -12.41
C MET A 1 18.29 9.80 -12.34
N ASP A 2 19.35 9.95 -11.54
CA ASP A 2 19.92 11.27 -11.22
C ASP A 2 20.68 11.95 -12.37
N SER A 3 20.96 11.23 -13.46
CA SER A 3 21.59 11.77 -14.68
C SER A 3 20.59 12.00 -15.82
N MET A 4 19.29 11.80 -15.59
CA MET A 4 18.26 11.98 -16.61
C MET A 4 17.91 13.45 -16.81
N THR A 5 17.57 13.84 -18.04
CA THR A 5 17.02 15.17 -18.31
C THR A 5 15.59 15.27 -17.79
N THR A 6 15.07 16.49 -17.62
CA THR A 6 13.67 16.73 -17.22
C THR A 6 12.69 16.01 -18.13
N THR A 7 12.88 16.08 -19.45
CA THR A 7 12.01 15.39 -20.42
C THR A 7 12.02 13.87 -20.25
N GLN A 8 13.17 13.29 -19.91
CA GLN A 8 13.25 11.85 -19.63
C GLN A 8 12.54 11.48 -18.32
N LEU A 9 12.66 12.33 -17.29
CA LEU A 9 11.95 12.15 -16.03
C LEU A 9 10.42 12.28 -16.21
N ASP A 10 9.96 13.25 -17.01
CA ASP A 10 8.55 13.41 -17.35
C ASP A 10 8.01 12.17 -18.06
N HIS A 11 8.76 11.62 -19.02
CA HIS A 11 8.38 10.40 -19.71
C HIS A 11 8.28 9.18 -18.75
N VAL A 12 9.19 9.06 -17.78
CA VAL A 12 9.11 8.00 -16.74
C VAL A 12 7.90 8.23 -15.83
N ALA A 13 7.60 9.48 -15.47
CA ALA A 13 6.46 9.83 -14.62
C ALA A 13 5.13 9.49 -15.31
N ASP A 14 4.99 9.77 -16.61
CA ASP A 14 3.81 9.43 -17.41
C ASP A 14 3.56 7.92 -17.46
N GLN A 15 4.62 7.13 -17.70
CA GLN A 15 4.53 5.67 -17.67
C GLN A 15 4.15 5.16 -16.27
N SER A 16 4.75 5.73 -15.22
CA SER A 16 4.45 5.37 -13.82
C SER A 16 2.99 5.68 -13.47
N LYS A 17 2.46 6.83 -13.92
CA LYS A 17 1.05 7.20 -13.77
C LYS A 17 0.11 6.25 -14.51
N ALA A 18 0.47 5.82 -15.71
CA ALA A 18 -0.28 4.83 -16.46
C ALA A 18 -0.33 3.48 -15.74
N ILE A 19 0.80 3.04 -15.16
CA ILE A 19 0.86 1.79 -14.38
C ILE A 19 0.00 1.89 -13.11
N LEU A 20 0.10 2.98 -12.35
CA LEU A 20 -0.74 3.23 -11.17
C LEU A 20 -2.23 3.23 -11.53
N SER A 21 -2.58 3.83 -12.68
CA SER A 21 -3.96 3.84 -13.18
C SER A 21 -4.46 2.43 -13.49
N ARG A 22 -3.60 1.56 -14.04
CA ARG A 22 -3.93 0.13 -14.26
C ARG A 22 -4.06 -0.63 -12.95
N MET A 23 -3.19 -0.38 -11.97
CA MET A 23 -3.31 -1.02 -10.64
C MET A 23 -4.63 -0.65 -9.96
N ALA A 24 -5.08 0.59 -10.08
CA ALA A 24 -6.33 1.07 -9.49
C ALA A 24 -7.61 0.42 -10.06
N THR A 25 -7.54 -0.26 -11.22
CA THR A 25 -8.68 -1.00 -11.78
C THR A 25 -8.87 -2.36 -11.12
N ILE A 26 -7.84 -2.89 -10.45
CA ILE A 26 -7.90 -4.17 -9.75
C ILE A 26 -8.78 -4.01 -8.51
N LYS A 27 -9.79 -4.89 -8.38
CA LYS A 27 -10.73 -4.86 -7.26
C LYS A 27 -10.40 -5.94 -6.23
N PRO A 28 -10.41 -5.60 -4.93
CA PRO A 28 -10.29 -6.61 -3.88
C PRO A 28 -11.52 -7.51 -3.91
N LYS A 29 -11.31 -8.81 -3.61
CA LYS A 29 -12.42 -9.70 -3.23
C LYS A 29 -12.78 -9.51 -1.74
N THR A 30 -11.78 -9.20 -0.93
CA THR A 30 -11.87 -9.02 0.52
C THR A 30 -10.88 -7.94 0.96
N LEU A 31 -11.11 -7.29 2.10
CA LEU A 31 -10.10 -6.43 2.72
C LEU A 31 -9.17 -7.30 3.59
N GLY A 32 -8.19 -7.91 2.94
CA GLY A 32 -7.29 -8.89 3.53
C GLY A 32 -6.21 -9.33 2.54
N SER A 33 -5.71 -10.57 2.66
CA SER A 33 -4.78 -11.14 1.68
C SER A 33 -5.37 -11.11 0.27
N VAL A 34 -4.49 -10.96 -0.75
CA VAL A 34 -4.86 -11.05 -2.17
C VAL A 34 -5.55 -12.37 -2.55
N THR A 35 -5.35 -13.43 -1.76
CA THR A 35 -6.01 -14.73 -1.93
C THR A 35 -7.38 -14.84 -1.25
N GLY A 36 -7.88 -13.77 -0.60
CA GLY A 36 -9.16 -13.77 0.12
C GLY A 36 -9.06 -14.08 1.62
N GLY A 37 -7.84 -14.29 2.13
CA GLY A 37 -7.57 -14.62 3.53
C GLY A 37 -7.43 -13.41 4.46
N PRO A 38 -7.09 -13.62 5.74
CA PRO A 38 -6.80 -12.54 6.68
C PRO A 38 -5.69 -11.61 6.18
N TYR A 39 -5.69 -10.39 6.70
CA TYR A 39 -4.61 -9.43 6.44
C TYR A 39 -3.29 -9.97 6.98
N LEU A 40 -2.25 -9.92 6.13
CA LEU A 40 -0.90 -10.38 6.46
C LEU A 40 -0.02 -9.16 6.74
N ASN A 41 0.60 -9.13 7.91
CA ASN A 41 1.51 -8.08 8.30
C ASN A 41 2.79 -8.67 8.88
N PHE A 42 3.89 -8.55 8.15
CA PHE A 42 5.19 -9.08 8.58
C PHE A 42 5.91 -8.17 9.59
N PHE A 43 5.40 -6.97 9.86
CA PHE A 43 5.94 -6.06 10.87
C PHE A 43 5.51 -6.44 12.30
N PHE A 44 4.49 -7.29 12.45
CA PHE A 44 3.94 -7.70 13.73
C PHE A 44 3.99 -9.23 13.92
N PRO A 45 4.09 -9.73 15.16
CA PRO A 45 4.05 -11.16 15.42
C PRO A 45 2.76 -11.83 14.94
N ASN A 46 2.86 -13.07 14.42
CA ASN A 46 1.72 -13.80 13.87
C ASN A 46 0.56 -14.01 14.86
N TYR A 47 0.82 -14.02 16.17
CA TYR A 47 -0.22 -14.24 17.18
C TYR A 47 -1.17 -13.04 17.38
N ILE A 48 -0.78 -11.84 16.89
CA ILE A 48 -1.67 -10.66 16.87
C ILE A 48 -2.26 -10.39 15.48
N SER A 49 -1.96 -11.23 14.49
CA SER A 49 -2.55 -11.11 13.16
C SER A 49 -4.07 -11.35 13.23
N PRO A 50 -4.84 -10.63 12.40
CA PRO A 50 -6.28 -10.86 12.32
C PRO A 50 -6.55 -12.27 11.81
N LYS A 51 -7.61 -12.90 12.32
CA LYS A 51 -7.98 -14.28 11.95
C LYS A 51 -8.79 -14.37 10.66
N HIS A 52 -9.41 -13.25 10.26
CA HIS A 52 -10.28 -13.16 9.09
C HIS A 52 -9.99 -11.88 8.31
N ALA A 53 -10.44 -11.83 7.07
CA ALA A 53 -10.46 -10.59 6.31
C ALA A 53 -11.48 -9.62 6.91
N PHE A 54 -11.22 -8.32 6.77
CA PHE A 54 -12.11 -7.28 7.25
C PHE A 54 -13.28 -7.08 6.26
N ALA A 55 -14.46 -6.75 6.79
CA ALA A 55 -15.63 -6.42 5.99
C ALA A 55 -15.65 -4.95 5.55
N THR A 56 -15.06 -4.06 6.36
CA THR A 56 -15.09 -2.61 6.12
C THR A 56 -13.76 -1.93 6.46
N VAL A 57 -13.53 -0.76 5.86
CA VAL A 57 -12.37 0.10 6.21
C VAL A 57 -12.42 0.53 7.68
N GLY A 58 -13.62 0.75 8.24
CA GLY A 58 -13.79 1.06 9.66
C GLY A 58 -13.27 -0.06 10.55
N GLU A 59 -13.61 -1.31 10.26
CA GLU A 59 -13.13 -2.48 11.01
C GLU A 59 -11.60 -2.63 10.92
N PHE A 60 -11.04 -2.44 9.73
CA PHE A 60 -9.59 -2.42 9.54
C PHE A 60 -8.92 -1.32 10.39
N ASN A 61 -9.46 -0.09 10.37
CA ASN A 61 -8.94 1.02 11.17
C ASN A 61 -9.03 0.74 12.68
N ASP A 62 -10.10 0.10 13.14
CA ASP A 62 -10.27 -0.27 14.55
C ASP A 62 -9.23 -1.34 14.96
N HIS A 63 -8.89 -2.28 14.06
CA HIS A 63 -7.79 -3.21 14.27
C HIS A 63 -6.42 -2.52 14.32
N ILE A 64 -6.14 -1.57 13.41
CA ILE A 64 -4.90 -0.77 13.45
C ILE A 64 -4.81 0.04 14.74
N ARG A 65 -5.94 0.62 15.21
CA ARG A 65 -5.99 1.30 16.51
C ARG A 65 -5.60 0.38 17.64
N TRP A 66 -6.21 -0.80 17.71
CA TRP A 66 -5.87 -1.80 18.72
C TRP A 66 -4.39 -2.18 18.68
N LEU A 67 -3.83 -2.43 17.48
CA LEU A 67 -2.41 -2.73 17.31
C LEU A 67 -1.51 -1.60 17.80
N LEU A 68 -1.78 -0.35 17.38
CA LEU A 68 -0.98 0.80 17.80
C LEU A 68 -1.05 1.01 19.31
N MET A 69 -2.20 0.82 19.94
CA MET A 69 -2.37 0.93 21.39
C MET A 69 -1.54 -0.10 22.19
N LEU A 70 -1.08 -1.19 21.57
CA LEU A 70 -0.16 -2.15 22.23
C LEU A 70 1.28 -1.61 22.33
N PHE A 71 1.67 -0.69 21.45
CA PHE A 71 3.09 -0.28 21.30
C PHE A 71 3.30 1.23 21.37
N CYS A 72 2.23 2.02 21.29
CA CYS A 72 2.25 3.47 21.21
C CYS A 72 1.32 4.12 22.24
N THR A 73 1.48 5.42 22.44
CA THR A 73 0.56 6.19 23.28
C THR A 73 -0.77 6.43 22.57
N GLU A 74 -1.84 6.64 23.35
CA GLU A 74 -3.15 7.04 22.81
C GLU A 74 -3.05 8.33 21.99
N LYS A 75 -2.34 9.35 22.52
CA LYS A 75 -2.14 10.62 21.82
C LYS A 75 -1.52 10.43 20.43
N PHE A 76 -0.49 9.59 20.31
CA PHE A 76 0.12 9.29 19.02
C PHE A 76 -0.87 8.55 18.10
N THR A 77 -1.51 7.51 18.63
CA THR A 77 -2.45 6.67 17.87
C THR A 77 -3.59 7.50 17.27
N GLU A 78 -4.25 8.33 18.08
CA GLU A 78 -5.36 9.18 17.60
C GLU A 78 -4.86 10.28 16.64
N SER A 79 -3.64 10.78 16.82
CA SER A 79 -3.06 11.77 15.89
C SER A 79 -2.81 11.21 14.49
N VAL A 80 -2.54 9.91 14.38
CA VAL A 80 -2.37 9.22 13.10
C VAL A 80 -3.73 8.89 12.50
N LEU A 81 -4.61 8.25 13.29
CA LEU A 81 -5.89 7.72 12.80
C LEU A 81 -6.94 8.78 12.50
N CYS A 82 -6.83 10.00 13.05
CA CYS A 82 -7.77 11.07 12.73
C CYS A 82 -7.79 11.47 11.25
N ARG A 83 -6.74 11.10 10.49
CA ARG A 83 -6.64 11.33 9.04
C ARG A 83 -7.16 10.17 8.21
N PHE A 84 -7.48 9.04 8.82
CA PHE A 84 -7.87 7.84 8.10
C PHE A 84 -9.36 7.90 7.77
N PRO A 85 -9.76 7.76 6.49
CA PRO A 85 -11.17 7.67 6.16
C PRO A 85 -11.73 6.36 6.74
N ARG A 86 -12.94 6.42 7.30
CA ARG A 86 -13.65 5.21 7.77
C ARG A 86 -14.47 4.53 6.67
N ASN A 87 -14.73 5.22 5.58
CA ASN A 87 -15.40 4.69 4.39
C ASN A 87 -14.66 5.19 3.15
N ALA A 88 -13.91 4.31 2.50
CA ALA A 88 -13.14 4.62 1.31
C ALA A 88 -13.09 3.40 0.38
N ALA A 89 -12.94 3.66 -0.91
CA ALA A 89 -12.68 2.61 -1.88
C ALA A 89 -11.25 2.07 -1.70
N ILE A 90 -11.16 0.76 -1.52
CA ILE A 90 -9.89 0.04 -1.43
C ILE A 90 -9.32 -0.18 -2.84
N ARG A 91 -7.99 -0.05 -2.97
CA ARG A 91 -7.26 -0.14 -4.24
C ARG A 91 -6.00 -0.95 -4.04
N PHE A 92 -5.63 -1.72 -5.06
CA PHE A 92 -4.34 -2.39 -5.05
C PHE A 92 -3.20 -1.35 -5.10
N ALA A 93 -2.25 -1.46 -4.17
CA ALA A 93 -1.10 -0.58 -4.07
C ALA A 93 0.18 -1.41 -3.92
N HIS A 94 1.29 -0.86 -4.45
CA HIS A 94 2.62 -1.44 -4.23
C HIS A 94 3.14 -1.20 -2.81
N ALA A 95 2.67 -0.13 -2.16
CA ALA A 95 3.05 0.32 -0.81
C ALA A 95 4.55 0.67 -0.58
N ASP A 96 5.43 0.52 -1.58
CA ASP A 96 6.82 1.00 -1.57
C ASP A 96 7.29 1.40 -2.98
N LEU A 97 6.46 2.14 -3.72
CA LEU A 97 6.82 2.56 -5.08
C LEU A 97 7.74 3.78 -5.06
N LEU A 98 9.03 3.52 -4.83
CA LEU A 98 10.11 4.51 -4.85
C LEU A 98 10.98 4.33 -6.10
N PRO A 99 11.74 5.37 -6.53
CA PRO A 99 12.55 5.30 -7.74
C PRO A 99 13.49 4.09 -7.83
N ARG A 100 14.03 3.62 -6.69
CA ARG A 100 14.87 2.42 -6.62
C ARG A 100 14.17 1.12 -7.03
N ASN A 101 12.84 1.08 -6.96
CA ASN A 101 12.02 -0.08 -7.29
C ASN A 101 11.46 -0.01 -8.72
N ILE A 102 11.89 0.98 -9.52
CA ILE A 102 11.49 1.17 -10.91
C ILE A 102 12.72 0.95 -11.80
N ILE A 103 12.66 -0.09 -12.64
CA ILE A 103 13.70 -0.38 -13.62
C ILE A 103 13.42 0.40 -14.90
N VAL A 104 14.43 1.10 -15.40
CA VAL A 104 14.34 1.94 -16.60
C VAL A 104 15.46 1.60 -17.57
N ASN A 105 15.14 1.52 -18.86
CA ASN A 105 16.10 1.50 -19.96
C ASN A 105 15.94 2.79 -20.79
N GLY A 106 16.97 3.64 -20.82
CA GLY A 106 16.81 5.00 -21.36
C GLY A 106 15.82 5.80 -20.51
N SER A 107 14.66 6.16 -21.06
CA SER A 107 13.52 6.73 -20.32
C SER A 107 12.29 5.83 -20.30
N THR A 108 12.41 4.58 -20.74
CA THR A 108 11.32 3.61 -20.78
C THR A 108 11.32 2.77 -19.51
N VAL A 109 10.19 2.75 -18.80
CA VAL A 109 10.00 1.86 -17.64
C VAL A 109 9.86 0.43 -18.15
N THR A 110 10.75 -0.45 -17.70
CA THR A 110 10.79 -1.86 -18.13
C THR A 110 10.35 -2.82 -17.03
N GLY A 111 10.29 -2.37 -15.77
CA GLY A 111 9.84 -3.21 -14.68
C GLY A 111 9.58 -2.43 -13.39
N ILE A 112 8.72 -3.00 -12.56
CA ILE A 112 8.52 -2.63 -11.16
C ILE A 112 8.82 -3.86 -10.32
N ILE A 113 9.66 -3.70 -9.30
CA ILE A 113 10.16 -4.78 -8.44
C ILE A 113 9.86 -4.49 -6.97
N ASP A 114 10.14 -5.48 -6.11
CA ASP A 114 9.96 -5.39 -4.66
C ASP A 114 8.49 -5.26 -4.21
N TRP A 115 7.67 -6.22 -4.63
CA TRP A 115 6.24 -6.29 -4.30
C TRP A 115 5.94 -6.82 -2.89
N ALA A 116 6.93 -6.93 -2.01
CA ALA A 116 6.78 -7.57 -0.69
C ALA A 116 5.75 -6.89 0.21
N THR A 117 5.52 -5.58 0.03
CA THR A 117 4.53 -4.79 0.79
C THR A 117 3.22 -4.57 0.02
N ALA A 118 3.09 -5.11 -1.19
CA ALA A 118 1.94 -4.84 -2.03
C ALA A 118 0.67 -5.54 -1.52
N GLY A 119 -0.47 -4.88 -1.69
CA GLY A 119 -1.75 -5.36 -1.16
C GLY A 119 -2.92 -4.47 -1.51
N PHE A 120 -4.08 -4.83 -0.98
CA PHE A 120 -5.30 -4.04 -1.01
C PHE A 120 -5.45 -3.25 0.28
#